data_AF-A0A7K3Z4F0-F1
#
_entry.id   AF-A0A7K3Z4F0-F1
#
_cell.length_a   1.000
_cell.length_b   1.000
_cell.length_c   1.000
_cell.angle_alpha   90.00
_cell.angle_beta   90.00
_cell.angle_gamma   90.00
#
_symmetry.space_group_name_H-M   'P 1'
#
loop_
_entity.id
_entity.type
_entity.pdbx_description
1 polymer ?
#
loop_
_entity_poly.entity_id
_entity_poly.type
_entity_poly.pdbx_seq_one_letter_code
_entity_poly.pdbx_strand_id
1 'polypeptide(L)'
;MSGLFGTNAVLIVDLTLLIQIIAFILLTGALYYKAKKNFKLHGSLMGVALMLHFINFLFAMVPSFIGGFSYLTGEINNIGVQTLWVHAVTGVLSLILGFFLLIAWLPKYTDISGCFKRKRLMDATTLLWSVSLVFGILTYIIFYT
;
A
#
# COMPACT_ATOMS: atom_id res chain seq x y z
N MET A 1 -16.29 -21.57 -4.99
CA MET A 1 -15.87 -20.94 -6.26
C MET A 1 -14.39 -20.68 -6.11
N SER A 2 -13.56 -21.15 -7.05
CA SER A 2 -12.13 -20.84 -7.05
C SER A 2 -11.92 -19.35 -7.32
N GLY A 3 -10.95 -18.74 -6.66
CA GLY A 3 -10.51 -17.37 -6.90
C GLY A 3 -10.00 -17.17 -8.33
N LEU A 4 -9.83 -15.91 -8.72
CA LEU A 4 -9.33 -15.47 -10.03
C LEU A 4 -7.95 -16.05 -10.36
N PHE A 5 -7.15 -16.37 -9.34
CA PHE A 5 -5.83 -16.99 -9.47
C PHE A 5 -5.84 -18.51 -9.21
N GLY A 6 -7.00 -19.16 -9.16
CA GLY A 6 -7.13 -20.58 -8.87
C GLY A 6 -6.94 -20.94 -7.38
N THR A 7 -7.01 -19.94 -6.50
CA THR A 7 -6.84 -20.07 -5.04
C THR A 7 -8.18 -20.27 -4.33
N ASN A 8 -8.15 -20.46 -3.01
CA ASN A 8 -9.35 -20.47 -2.16
C ASN A 8 -9.87 -19.06 -1.83
N ALA A 9 -9.27 -18.01 -2.40
CA ALA A 9 -9.66 -16.63 -2.19
C ALA A 9 -11.02 -16.32 -2.83
N VAL A 10 -11.81 -15.49 -2.14
CA VAL A 10 -12.99 -14.86 -2.76
C VAL A 10 -12.54 -13.71 -3.67
N LEU A 11 -13.35 -13.41 -4.69
CA LEU A 11 -13.01 -12.45 -5.75
C LEU A 11 -12.49 -11.09 -5.23
N ILE A 12 -13.06 -10.57 -4.14
CA ILE A 12 -12.64 -9.27 -3.58
C ILE A 12 -11.20 -9.29 -3.04
N VAL A 13 -10.72 -10.43 -2.55
CA VAL A 13 -9.34 -10.59 -2.07
C VAL A 13 -8.38 -10.60 -3.26
N ASP A 14 -8.74 -11.28 -4.36
CA ASP A 14 -7.93 -11.27 -5.59
C ASP A 14 -7.85 -9.87 -6.21
N LEU A 15 -8.97 -9.16 -6.26
CA LEU A 15 -9.01 -7.78 -6.73
C LEU A 15 -8.17 -6.86 -5.84
N THR A 16 -8.16 -7.09 -4.52
CA THR A 16 -7.32 -6.33 -3.58
C THR A 16 -5.84 -6.50 -3.90
N LEU A 17 -5.40 -7.75 -4.15
CA LEU A 17 -4.02 -8.04 -4.54
C LEU A 17 -3.67 -7.42 -5.90
N LEU A 18 -4.58 -7.53 -6.88
CA LEU A 18 -4.40 -6.93 -8.20
C LEU A 18 -4.24 -5.42 -8.11
N ILE A 19 -5.03 -4.73 -7.29
CA ILE A 19 -4.91 -3.30 -7.06
C ILE A 19 -3.55 -2.94 -6.43
N GLN A 20 -3.05 -3.74 -5.49
CA GLN A 20 -1.70 -3.54 -4.93
C GLN A 20 -0.61 -3.69 -5.99
N ILE A 21 -0.73 -4.66 -6.91
CA ILE A 21 0.20 -4.84 -8.03
C ILE A 21 0.14 -3.64 -8.98
N ILE A 22 -1.05 -3.13 -9.31
CA ILE A 22 -1.21 -1.93 -10.13
C ILE A 22 -0.56 -0.72 -9.43
N ALA A 23 -0.78 -0.55 -8.12
CA ALA A 23 -0.14 0.51 -7.35
C ALA A 23 1.40 0.39 -7.36
N PHE A 24 1.96 -0.83 -7.31
CA PHE A 24 3.39 -1.07 -7.47
C PHE A 24 3.91 -0.65 -8.85
N ILE A 25 3.18 -0.97 -9.92
CA ILE A 25 3.52 -0.54 -11.28
C ILE A 25 3.52 0.99 -11.38
N LEU A 26 2.53 1.67 -10.78
CA LEU A 26 2.51 3.14 -10.74
C LEU A 26 3.72 3.71 -9.98
N LEU A 27 4.14 3.08 -8.88
CA LEU A 27 5.30 3.49 -8.11
C LEU A 27 6.60 3.35 -8.93
N THR A 28 6.78 2.23 -9.62
CA THR A 28 7.96 2.05 -10.50
C THR A 28 7.97 3.05 -11.65
N GLY A 29 6.81 3.34 -12.25
CA GLY A 29 6.64 4.42 -13.22
C GLY A 29 6.98 5.80 -12.63
N ALA A 30 6.57 6.08 -11.40
CA ALA A 30 6.91 7.33 -10.71
C ALA A 30 8.42 7.46 -10.46
N LEU A 31 9.13 6.37 -10.15
CA LEU A 31 10.59 6.36 -10.01
C LEU A 31 11.30 6.63 -11.34
N TYR A 32 10.77 6.12 -12.46
CA TYR A 32 11.26 6.45 -13.79
C TYR A 32 11.17 7.96 -14.09
N TYR A 33 10.03 8.59 -13.79
CA TYR A 33 9.89 10.04 -13.97
C TYR A 33 10.76 10.86 -13.02
N LYS A 34 11.02 10.37 -11.80
CA LYS A 34 12.03 10.94 -10.89
C LYS A 34 13.43 10.89 -11.51
N ALA A 35 13.82 9.77 -12.12
CA ALA A 35 15.13 9.65 -12.79
C ALA A 35 15.26 10.65 -13.96
N LYS A 36 14.16 10.91 -14.67
CA LYS A 36 14.06 11.97 -15.69
C LYS A 36 13.95 13.40 -15.14
N LYS A 37 14.04 13.60 -13.82
CA LYS A 37 13.85 14.88 -13.12
C LYS A 37 12.46 15.52 -13.36
N ASN A 38 11.47 14.74 -13.81
CA ASN A 38 10.10 15.19 -13.96
C ASN A 38 9.31 14.95 -12.66
N PHE A 39 9.53 15.84 -11.69
CA PHE A 39 8.95 15.73 -10.35
C PHE A 39 7.43 15.97 -10.31
N LYS A 40 6.89 16.68 -11.31
CA LYS A 40 5.43 16.86 -11.45
C LYS A 40 4.75 15.53 -11.74
N LEU A 41 5.21 14.81 -12.78
CA LEU A 41 4.65 13.50 -13.10
C LEU A 41 4.93 12.47 -12.01
N HIS A 42 6.11 12.52 -11.37
CA HIS A 42 6.39 11.70 -10.19
C HIS A 42 5.33 11.92 -9.09
N GLY A 43 5.11 13.16 -8.67
CA GLY A 43 4.14 13.49 -7.62
C GLY A 43 2.71 13.10 -8.00
N SER A 44 2.29 13.37 -9.25
CA SER A 44 0.95 12.99 -9.73
C SER A 44 0.73 11.48 -9.73
N LEU A 45 1.70 10.69 -10.22
CA LEU A 45 1.60 9.22 -10.20
C LEU A 45 1.57 8.67 -8.78
N MET A 46 2.39 9.21 -7.87
CA MET A 46 2.35 8.82 -6.46
C MET A 46 1.01 9.17 -5.81
N GLY A 47 0.42 10.33 -6.15
CA GLY A 47 -0.92 10.71 -5.70
C GLY A 47 -2.00 9.75 -6.20
N VAL A 48 -1.98 9.38 -7.49
CA VAL A 48 -2.92 8.39 -8.05
C VAL A 48 -2.75 7.03 -7.38
N ALA A 49 -1.52 6.56 -7.21
CA ALA A 49 -1.24 5.29 -6.52
C ALA A 49 -1.76 5.30 -5.08
N LEU A 50 -1.55 6.40 -4.35
CA LEU A 50 -2.06 6.58 -2.99
C LEU A 50 -3.59 6.54 -2.94
N MET A 51 -4.28 7.27 -3.83
CA MET A 51 -5.75 7.29 -3.85
C MET A 51 -6.34 5.93 -4.21
N LEU A 52 -5.77 5.26 -5.23
CA LEU A 52 -6.20 3.92 -5.61
C LEU A 52 -6.05 2.94 -4.45
N HIS A 53 -4.90 2.97 -3.77
CA HIS A 53 -4.65 2.14 -2.60
C HIS A 53 -5.57 2.48 -1.43
N PHE A 54 -5.83 3.77 -1.19
CA PHE A 54 -6.72 4.23 -0.11
C PHE A 54 -8.17 3.78 -0.31
N ILE A 55 -8.70 3.86 -1.53
CA ILE A 55 -10.04 3.37 -1.86
C ILE A 55 -10.11 1.87 -1.59
N ASN A 56 -9.13 1.10 -2.07
CA ASN A 56 -9.05 -0.34 -1.83
C ASN A 56 -8.94 -0.68 -0.34
N PHE A 57 -8.15 0.11 0.41
CA PHE A 57 -8.04 -0.01 1.86
C PHE A 57 -9.39 0.16 2.55
N LEU A 58 -10.13 1.23 2.23
CA LEU A 58 -11.42 1.52 2.86
C LEU A 58 -12.51 0.49 2.54
N PHE A 59 -12.58 0.03 1.29
CA PHE A 59 -13.70 -0.80 0.84
C PHE A 59 -13.45 -2.31 0.90
N ALA A 60 -12.19 -2.75 0.85
CA ALA A 60 -11.85 -4.16 0.92
C ALA A 60 -11.12 -4.52 2.21
N MET A 61 -10.03 -3.82 2.54
CA MET A 61 -9.18 -4.22 3.67
C MET A 61 -9.83 -3.95 5.02
N VAL A 62 -10.42 -2.77 5.23
CA VAL A 62 -11.03 -2.41 6.51
C VAL A 62 -12.20 -3.34 6.88
N PRO A 63 -13.19 -3.61 6.00
CA PRO A 63 -14.26 -4.54 6.31
C PRO A 63 -13.76 -5.96 6.59
N SER A 64 -12.81 -6.47 5.80
CA SER A 64 -12.20 -7.79 6.03
C SER A 64 -11.46 -7.85 7.38
N PHE A 65 -10.74 -6.79 7.75
CA PHE A 65 -10.04 -6.72 9.03
C PHE A 65 -10.99 -6.69 10.21
N ILE A 66 -12.08 -5.91 10.13
CA ILE A 66 -13.11 -5.86 11.17
C ILE A 66 -13.80 -7.22 11.32
N GLY A 67 -14.16 -7.87 10.20
CA GLY A 67 -14.77 -9.20 10.21
C GLY A 67 -13.86 -10.27 10.81
N GLY A 68 -12.54 -10.15 10.63
CA GLY A 68 -11.54 -11.07 11.19
C GLY A 68 -11.01 -10.69 12.58
N PHE A 69 -11.41 -9.56 13.16
CA PHE A 69 -10.69 -8.94 14.29
C PHE A 69 -10.58 -9.85 15.52
N SER A 70 -11.64 -10.60 15.84
CA SER A 70 -11.64 -11.55 16.96
C SER A 70 -10.55 -12.62 16.79
N TYR A 71 -10.45 -13.21 15.60
CA TYR A 71 -9.41 -14.20 15.28
C TYR A 71 -8.01 -13.57 15.32
N LEU A 72 -7.84 -12.37 14.74
CA LEU A 72 -6.56 -11.68 14.68
C LEU A 72 -6.00 -11.27 16.05
N THR A 73 -6.86 -11.13 17.05
CA THR A 73 -6.47 -10.80 18.43
C THR A 73 -6.43 -12.01 19.35
N GLY A 74 -7.17 -13.08 19.03
CA GLY A 74 -7.13 -14.35 19.77
C GLY A 74 -5.92 -15.22 19.43
N GLU A 75 -5.45 -15.18 18.17
CA GLU A 75 -4.44 -16.10 17.65
C GLU A 75 -3.08 -15.42 17.40
N ILE A 76 -2.63 -14.55 18.32
CA ILE A 76 -1.40 -13.75 18.15
C ILE A 76 -0.10 -14.57 17.97
N ASN A 77 -0.12 -15.85 18.35
CA ASN A 77 1.02 -16.77 18.17
C ASN A 77 1.01 -17.46 16.79
N ASN A 78 -0.07 -17.32 16.01
CA ASN A 78 -0.16 -17.86 14.67
C ASN A 78 0.69 -17.01 13.70
N ILE A 79 1.56 -17.68 12.93
CA ILE A 79 2.48 -17.00 12.01
C ILE A 79 1.75 -16.21 10.91
N GLY A 80 0.59 -16.68 10.43
CA GLY A 80 -0.25 -15.96 9.48
C GLY A 80 -0.83 -14.69 10.07
N VAL A 81 -1.29 -14.75 11.33
CA VAL A 81 -1.79 -13.57 12.06
C VAL A 81 -0.68 -12.55 12.31
N GLN A 82 0.51 -13.00 12.71
CA GLN A 82 1.68 -12.12 12.86
C GLN A 82 2.08 -11.45 11.54
N THR A 83 2.09 -12.22 10.45
CA THR A 83 2.37 -11.71 9.09
C THR A 83 1.37 -10.62 8.70
N LEU A 84 0.07 -10.86 8.95
CA LEU A 84 -1.00 -9.89 8.69
C LEU A 84 -0.84 -8.63 9.54
N TRP A 85 -0.47 -8.75 10.82
CA TRP A 85 -0.22 -7.59 11.68
C TRP A 85 0.95 -6.72 11.20
N VAL A 86 2.05 -7.35 10.77
CA VAL A 86 3.18 -6.61 10.17
C VAL A 86 2.72 -5.88 8.91
N HIS A 87 1.94 -6.53 8.03
CA HIS A 87 1.34 -5.90 6.85
C HIS A 87 0.47 -4.70 7.23
N ALA A 88 -0.47 -4.88 8.17
CA ALA A 88 -1.46 -3.88 8.55
C ALA A 88 -0.81 -2.65 9.19
N VAL A 89 0.11 -2.85 10.14
CA VAL A 89 0.78 -1.74 10.84
C VAL A 89 1.66 -0.94 9.88
N THR A 90 2.52 -1.62 9.10
CA THR A 90 3.38 -0.94 8.13
C THR A 90 2.57 -0.26 7.03
N GLY A 91 1.46 -0.88 6.61
CA GLY A 91 0.51 -0.33 5.64
C GLY A 91 -0.13 0.96 6.12
N VAL A 92 -0.72 0.97 7.31
CA VAL A 92 -1.35 2.16 7.90
C VAL A 92 -0.34 3.29 8.10
N LEU A 93 0.86 2.99 8.61
CA LEU A 93 1.91 4.01 8.76
C LEU A 93 2.32 4.60 7.41
N SER A 94 2.49 3.75 6.38
CA SER A 94 2.83 4.20 5.03
C SER A 94 1.71 5.07 4.42
N LEU A 95 0.45 4.73 4.67
CA LEU A 95 -0.72 5.45 4.19
C LEU A 95 -0.79 6.85 4.82
N ILE A 96 -0.63 6.95 6.14
CA ILE A 96 -0.60 8.23 6.87
C ILE A 96 0.52 9.13 6.34
N LEU A 97 1.74 8.59 6.22
CA LEU A 97 2.87 9.35 5.68
C LEU A 97 2.66 9.73 4.21
N GLY A 98 2.05 8.86 3.42
CA GLY A 98 1.69 9.12 2.02
C GLY A 98 0.75 10.31 1.89
N PHE A 99 -0.32 10.36 2.68
CA PHE A 99 -1.24 11.49 2.72
C PHE A 99 -0.55 12.77 3.19
N PHE A 100 0.26 12.70 4.23
CA PHE A 100 1.04 13.84 4.70
C PHE A 100 1.94 14.41 3.59
N LEU A 101 2.64 13.55 2.85
CA LEU A 101 3.50 13.95 1.73
C LEU A 101 2.68 14.54 0.56
N LEU A 102 1.55 13.92 0.21
CA LEU A 102 0.65 14.41 -0.84
C LEU A 102 0.10 15.80 -0.51
N ILE A 103 -0.43 15.98 0.71
CA ILE A 103 -0.98 17.26 1.19
C ILE A 103 0.11 18.34 1.22
N ALA A 104 1.34 18.02 1.61
CA ALA A 104 2.42 18.99 1.57
C ALA A 104 2.89 19.36 0.17
N TRP A 105 2.72 18.45 -0.79
CA TRP A 105 3.11 18.67 -2.18
C TRP A 105 2.06 19.44 -2.98
N LEU A 106 0.76 19.17 -2.75
CA LEU A 106 -0.36 19.75 -3.50
C LEU A 106 -0.31 21.31 -3.62
N PRO A 107 -0.10 22.09 -2.55
CA PRO A 107 -0.01 23.56 -2.65
C PRO A 107 1.22 24.05 -3.41
N LYS A 108 2.25 23.21 -3.52
CA LYS A 108 3.54 23.51 -4.12
C LYS A 108 3.79 22.65 -5.36
N TYR A 109 2.74 22.34 -6.10
CA TYR A 109 2.80 21.50 -7.30
C TYR A 109 3.90 21.91 -8.30
N THR A 110 4.25 23.20 -8.36
CA THR A 110 5.31 23.75 -9.22
C THR A 110 6.66 23.94 -8.52
N ASP A 111 6.72 23.90 -7.19
CA ASP A 111 7.93 24.15 -6.39
C ASP A 111 8.49 22.84 -5.81
N ILE A 112 9.54 22.35 -6.46
CA ILE A 112 10.19 21.08 -6.15
C ILE A 112 11.02 21.18 -4.85
N SER A 113 11.34 22.38 -4.36
CA SER A 113 12.18 22.57 -3.16
C SER A 113 11.57 21.95 -1.90
N GLY A 114 10.23 21.89 -1.82
CA GLY A 114 9.50 21.23 -0.73
C GLY A 114 9.71 19.72 -0.68
N CYS A 115 9.95 19.09 -1.84
CA CYS A 115 10.18 17.66 -1.97
C CYS A 115 11.55 17.27 -1.39
N PHE A 116 12.59 18.05 -1.68
CA PHE A 116 13.95 17.81 -1.17
C PHE A 116 14.05 17.94 0.34
N LYS A 117 13.31 18.90 0.95
CA LYS A 117 13.27 19.07 2.41
C LYS A 117 12.70 17.86 3.15
N ARG A 118 11.91 17.01 2.48
CA ARG A 118 11.21 15.86 3.06
C ARG A 118 11.71 14.52 2.52
N LYS A 119 12.88 14.50 1.87
CA LYS A 119 13.46 13.30 1.26
C LYS A 119 13.50 12.10 2.22
N ARG A 120 13.94 12.30 3.47
CA ARG A 120 14.02 11.21 4.46
C ARG A 120 12.65 10.60 4.78
N LEU A 121 11.61 11.44 4.84
CA LEU A 121 10.24 10.95 5.04
C LEU A 121 9.75 10.19 3.81
N MET A 122 10.04 10.67 2.59
CA MET A 122 9.71 9.93 1.37
C MET A 122 10.38 8.56 1.33
N ASP A 123 11.68 8.50 1.65
CA ASP A 123 12.44 7.24 1.69
C ASP A 123 11.85 6.28 2.75
N ALA A 124 11.50 6.78 3.93
CA ALA A 124 10.83 5.99 4.96
C ALA A 124 9.44 5.49 4.54
N THR A 125 8.63 6.34 3.89
CA THR A 125 7.33 5.94 3.35
C THR A 125 7.48 4.84 2.32
N THR A 126 8.45 4.96 1.40
CA THR A 126 8.72 3.93 0.39
C THR A 126 9.14 2.62 1.05
N LEU A 127 10.03 2.66 2.05
CA LEU A 127 10.45 1.46 2.78
C LEU A 127 9.26 0.77 3.50
N LEU A 128 8.48 1.53 4.26
CA LEU A 128 7.30 1.00 4.97
C LEU A 128 6.29 0.40 4.00
N TRP A 129 6.05 1.07 2.88
CA TRP A 129 5.16 0.58 1.84
C TRP A 129 5.69 -0.71 1.19
N SER A 130 6.99 -0.80 0.91
CA SER A 130 7.60 -2.02 0.36
C SER A 130 7.51 -3.19 1.33
N VAL A 131 7.76 -2.97 2.63
CA VAL A 131 7.55 -4.00 3.66
C VAL A 131 6.09 -4.42 3.69
N SER A 132 5.16 -3.46 3.71
CA SER A 132 3.73 -3.76 3.70
C SER A 132 3.32 -4.58 2.48
N LEU A 133 3.81 -4.27 1.28
CA LEU A 133 3.51 -5.03 0.08
C LEU A 133 3.97 -6.49 0.18
N VAL A 134 5.21 -6.72 0.63
CA VAL A 134 5.76 -8.09 0.80
C VAL A 134 4.91 -8.88 1.79
N PHE A 135 4.61 -8.32 2.95
CA PHE A 135 3.78 -8.99 3.95
C PHE A 135 2.31 -9.15 3.49
N GLY A 136 1.80 -8.26 2.64
CA GLY A 136 0.48 -8.40 2.02
C GLY A 136 0.41 -9.59 1.08
N ILE A 137 1.44 -9.78 0.24
CA ILE A 137 1.57 -10.95 -0.64
C ILE A 137 1.70 -12.23 0.20
N LEU A 138 2.53 -12.23 1.26
CA LEU A 138 2.67 -13.38 2.15
C LEU A 138 1.36 -13.72 2.85
N THR A 139 0.60 -12.72 3.31
CA THR A 139 -0.73 -12.91 3.89
C THR A 139 -1.66 -13.58 2.89
N TYR A 140 -1.69 -13.10 1.64
CA TYR A 140 -2.48 -13.73 0.59
C TYR A 140 -2.10 -15.20 0.39
N ILE A 141 -0.79 -15.50 0.32
CA ILE A 141 -0.30 -16.85 0.09
C ILE A 141 -0.70 -17.77 1.25
N ILE A 142 -0.40 -17.38 2.49
CA ILE A 142 -0.61 -18.20 3.70
C ILE A 142 -2.08 -18.53 3.93
N PHE A 143 -3.00 -17.60 3.67
CA PHE A 143 -4.41 -17.80 3.98
C PHE A 143 -5.23 -18.41 2.83
N TYR A 144 -4.76 -18.34 1.58
CA TYR A 144 -5.59 -18.70 0.42
C TYR A 144 -4.97 -19.71 -0.54
N THR A 145 -3.71 -20.09 -0.38
CA THR A 145 -3.00 -21.08 -1.23
C THR A 145 -2.62 -22.29 -0.41
#